data_AF-A0A957PED7-F1
#
_entry.id   AF-A0A957PED7-F1
#
_cell.length_a   1.000
_cell.length_b   1.000
_cell.length_c   1.000
_cell.angle_alpha   90.00
_cell.angle_beta   90.00
_cell.angle_gamma   90.00
#
_symmetry.space_group_name_H-M   'P 1'
#
loop_
_entity.id
_entity.type
_entity.pdbx_description
1 polymer ?
#
loop_
_entity_poly.entity_id
_entity_poly.type
_entity_poly.pdbx_seq_one_letter_code
_entity_poly.pdbx_strand_id
1 'polypeptide(L)'
;MASKPTVEERAQRSAQRIANRRHVVAPAAELPPGARKIVSIDGREIGVFNIGGDYYALRNICPHRGAPLCHGRLRPLMVAPGVYQLDREREAEILKCPWHQWEFDVKTGRALYDDTMRVRTYRVAQEGDEVVLYT
;
A
#
# COMPACT_ATOMS: atom_id res chain seq x y z
N MET A 1 23.59 -0.54 -36.92
CA MET A 1 23.53 -1.28 -35.63
C MET A 1 23.62 -0.26 -34.51
N ALA A 2 22.62 -0.14 -33.63
CA ALA A 2 22.69 0.83 -32.54
C ALA A 2 23.64 0.31 -31.44
N SER A 3 24.62 1.13 -31.05
CA SER A 3 25.56 0.79 -29.98
C SER A 3 24.82 0.58 -28.65
N LYS A 4 25.25 -0.37 -27.82
CA LYS A 4 24.65 -0.59 -26.50
C LYS A 4 24.99 0.60 -25.60
N PRO A 5 24.02 1.08 -24.79
CA PRO A 5 24.25 2.20 -23.88
C PRO A 5 25.27 1.83 -22.81
N THR A 6 26.12 2.80 -22.48
CA THR A 6 27.15 2.75 -21.44
C THR A 6 26.55 2.63 -20.03
N VAL A 7 27.40 2.34 -19.05
CA VAL A 7 26.99 2.19 -17.64
C VAL A 7 26.40 3.48 -17.08
N GLU A 8 27.00 4.64 -17.38
CA GLU A 8 26.49 5.95 -16.97
C GLU A 8 25.14 6.28 -17.63
N GLU A 9 24.98 6.02 -18.93
CA GLU A 9 23.71 6.24 -19.63
C GLU A 9 22.59 5.35 -19.08
N ARG A 10 22.92 4.13 -18.62
CA ARG A 10 21.98 3.24 -17.93
C ARG A 10 21.61 3.75 -16.53
N ALA A 11 22.57 4.31 -15.80
CA ALA A 11 22.34 4.89 -14.47
C ALA A 11 21.45 6.14 -14.57
N GLN A 12 21.73 7.04 -15.51
CA GLN A 12 20.94 8.24 -15.77
C GLN A 12 19.50 7.90 -16.22
N ARG A 13 19.33 6.93 -17.13
CA ARG A 13 17.99 6.45 -17.53
C ARG A 13 17.21 5.83 -16.37
N SER A 14 17.89 5.14 -15.46
CA SER A 14 17.28 4.56 -14.26
C SER A 14 16.88 5.66 -13.26
N ALA A 15 17.76 6.63 -13.01
CA ALA A 15 17.47 7.78 -12.16
C ALA A 15 16.30 8.62 -12.70
N GLN A 16 16.27 8.88 -14.01
CA GLN A 16 15.16 9.58 -14.68
C GLN A 16 13.83 8.81 -14.54
N ARG A 17 13.86 7.48 -14.66
CA ARG A 17 12.68 6.63 -14.45
C ARG A 17 12.19 6.66 -13.01
N ILE A 18 13.12 6.66 -12.04
CA ILE A 18 12.79 6.74 -10.61
C ILE A 18 12.22 8.13 -10.29
N ALA A 19 12.83 9.20 -10.82
CA ALA A 19 12.33 10.57 -10.67
C ALA A 19 10.92 10.73 -11.27
N ASN A 20 10.68 10.20 -12.47
CA ASN A 20 9.36 10.21 -13.11
C ASN A 20 8.31 9.35 -12.37
N ARG A 21 8.73 8.58 -11.38
CA ARG A 21 7.88 7.71 -10.57
C ARG A 21 7.80 8.16 -9.11
N ARG A 22 8.42 9.28 -8.73
CA ARG A 22 8.40 9.84 -7.37
C ARG A 22 7.26 10.85 -7.25
N HIS A 23 6.35 10.64 -6.31
CA HIS A 23 5.18 11.51 -6.11
C HIS A 23 5.07 11.91 -4.63
N VAL A 24 5.16 13.20 -4.34
CA VAL A 24 4.85 13.73 -3.01
C VAL A 24 3.33 13.70 -2.84
N VAL A 25 2.84 12.98 -1.83
CA VAL A 25 1.39 12.74 -1.65
C VAL A 25 0.79 13.48 -0.45
N ALA A 26 1.60 13.82 0.55
CA ALA A 26 1.20 14.62 1.70
C ALA A 26 2.44 15.07 2.49
N PRO A 27 2.35 16.15 3.28
CA PRO A 27 3.19 16.33 4.45
C PRO A 27 3.00 15.17 5.44
N ALA A 28 4.06 14.73 6.12
CA ALA A 28 4.00 13.68 7.15
C ALA A 28 3.05 14.05 8.29
N ALA A 29 2.97 15.34 8.63
CA ALA A 29 2.05 15.86 9.65
C ALA A 29 0.56 15.67 9.28
N GLU A 30 0.21 15.58 8.00
CA GLU A 30 -1.17 15.31 7.55
C GLU A 30 -1.51 13.82 7.56
N LEU A 31 -0.52 12.94 7.72
CA LEU A 31 -0.69 11.49 7.72
C LEU A 31 -0.10 10.84 8.98
N PRO A 32 -0.56 11.23 10.20
CA PRO A 32 -0.07 10.66 11.44
C PRO A 32 -0.42 9.18 11.58
N PRO A 33 0.17 8.45 12.55
CA PRO A 33 -0.17 7.05 12.82
C PRO A 33 -1.67 6.81 12.94
N GLY A 34 -2.19 5.82 12.20
CA GLY A 34 -3.61 5.48 12.10
C GLY A 34 -4.37 6.22 10.99
N ALA A 35 -3.77 7.25 10.38
CA ALA A 35 -4.36 7.97 9.27
C ALA A 35 -4.15 7.24 7.93
N ARG A 36 -4.97 7.64 6.95
CA ARG A 36 -4.84 7.21 5.55
C ARG A 36 -5.24 8.32 4.60
N LYS A 37 -4.70 8.28 3.38
CA LYS A 37 -5.05 9.18 2.28
C LYS A 37 -5.14 8.39 0.99
N ILE A 38 -6.13 8.69 0.16
CA ILE A 38 -6.27 8.10 -1.17
C ILE A 38 -5.86 9.17 -2.17
N VAL A 39 -4.95 8.81 -3.08
CA VAL A 39 -4.43 9.70 -4.12
C VAL A 39 -4.63 9.09 -5.50
N SER A 40 -4.74 9.96 -6.51
CA SER A 40 -4.88 9.56 -7.92
C SER A 40 -3.60 9.91 -8.69
N ILE A 41 -2.87 8.89 -9.13
CA ILE A 41 -1.59 9.03 -9.85
C ILE A 41 -1.62 8.16 -11.11
N ASP A 42 -1.33 8.76 -12.27
CA ASP A 42 -1.32 8.07 -13.57
C ASP A 42 -2.59 7.24 -13.85
N GLY A 43 -3.76 7.79 -13.49
CA GLY A 43 -5.06 7.11 -13.65
C GLY A 43 -5.29 5.94 -12.68
N ARG A 44 -4.52 5.85 -11.59
CA ARG A 44 -4.64 4.80 -10.56
C ARG A 44 -4.92 5.45 -9.21
N GLU A 45 -5.96 4.99 -8.55
CA GLU A 45 -6.19 5.31 -7.15
C GLU A 45 -5.35 4.42 -6.24
N ILE A 46 -4.63 5.03 -5.31
CA ILE A 46 -3.72 4.37 -4.38
C ILE A 46 -4.01 4.89 -2.98
N GLY A 47 -4.30 3.99 -2.04
CA GLY A 47 -4.40 4.32 -0.63
C GLY A 47 -3.04 4.23 0.03
N VAL A 48 -2.63 5.30 0.70
CA VAL A 48 -1.46 5.39 1.56
C VAL A 48 -1.92 5.35 3.01
N PHE A 49 -1.34 4.46 3.79
CA PHE A 49 -1.69 4.17 5.18
C PHE A 49 -0.47 4.43 6.05
N ASN A 50 -0.67 5.05 7.21
CA ASN A 50 0.33 5.08 8.27
C ASN A 50 -0.12 4.11 9.37
N ILE A 51 0.57 2.97 9.49
CA ILE A 51 0.26 1.92 10.46
C ILE A 51 1.36 1.91 11.51
N GLY A 52 1.05 2.46 12.69
CA GLY A 52 2.01 2.49 13.81
C GLY A 52 3.27 3.32 13.58
N GLY A 53 3.26 4.26 12.62
CA GLY A 53 4.43 5.06 12.22
C GLY A 53 5.04 4.64 10.88
N ASP A 54 4.75 3.42 10.42
CA ASP A 54 5.25 2.90 9.16
C ASP A 54 4.26 3.15 8.02
N TYR A 55 4.77 3.54 6.85
CA TYR A 55 3.94 3.82 5.68
C TYR A 55 3.78 2.60 4.77
N TYR A 56 2.56 2.37 4.32
CA TYR A 56 2.21 1.32 3.36
C TYR A 56 1.28 1.86 2.29
N ALA A 57 1.36 1.32 1.08
CA ALA A 57 0.53 1.78 -0.02
C ALA A 57 -0.05 0.63 -0.83
N LEU A 58 -1.36 0.68 -1.08
CA LEU A 58 -2.13 -0.34 -1.81
C LEU A 58 -2.92 0.30 -2.94
N ARG A 59 -3.11 -0.42 -4.04
CA ARG A 59 -4.06 -0.03 -5.08
C ARG A 59 -5.48 -0.01 -4.49
N ASN A 60 -6.26 1.03 -4.78
CA ASN A 60 -7.66 1.17 -4.36
C ASN A 60 -8.63 0.31 -5.19
N ILE A 61 -8.25 -0.93 -5.51
CA ILE A 61 -9.12 -1.85 -6.23
C ILE A 61 -9.01 -3.24 -5.63
N CYS A 62 -10.14 -3.76 -5.15
CA CYS A 62 -10.18 -5.11 -4.60
C CYS A 62 -10.02 -6.12 -5.74
N PRO A 63 -9.03 -7.03 -5.69
CA PRO A 63 -8.79 -8.00 -6.74
C PRO A 63 -9.93 -9.02 -6.92
N HIS A 64 -10.85 -9.14 -5.95
CA HIS A 64 -12.00 -10.02 -6.07
C HIS A 64 -13.03 -9.51 -7.09
N ARG A 65 -13.61 -8.32 -6.90
CA ARG A 65 -14.66 -7.77 -7.79
C ARG A 65 -14.54 -6.27 -8.10
N GLY A 66 -13.41 -5.63 -7.77
CA GLY A 66 -13.17 -4.23 -8.16
C GLY A 66 -13.65 -3.16 -7.19
N ALA A 67 -14.03 -3.52 -5.96
CA ALA A 67 -14.43 -2.57 -4.93
C ALA A 67 -13.35 -1.51 -4.65
N PRO A 68 -13.71 -0.28 -4.22
CA PRO A 68 -12.77 0.75 -3.78
C PRO A 68 -12.14 0.36 -2.45
N LEU A 69 -11.16 -0.55 -2.50
CA LEU A 69 -10.66 -1.31 -1.36
C LEU A 69 -10.15 -0.44 -0.22
N CYS A 70 -9.45 0.64 -0.53
CA CYS A 70 -8.84 1.54 0.46
C CYS A 70 -9.86 2.39 1.22
N HIS A 71 -11.14 2.36 0.84
CA HIS A 71 -12.23 2.90 1.67
C HIS A 71 -12.68 1.91 2.76
N GLY A 72 -12.30 0.63 2.63
CA GLY A 72 -12.61 -0.44 3.58
C GLY A 72 -12.13 -0.16 5.00
N ARG A 73 -12.66 -0.87 6.00
CA ARG A 73 -12.31 -0.62 7.41
C ARG A 73 -10.98 -1.28 7.77
N LEU A 74 -10.08 -0.56 8.45
CA LEU A 74 -8.93 -1.15 9.14
C LEU A 74 -9.39 -1.83 10.44
N ARG A 75 -8.86 -3.01 10.72
CA ARG A 75 -9.17 -3.82 11.90
C ARG A 75 -7.96 -4.64 12.35
N PRO A 76 -7.94 -5.14 13.59
CA PRO A 76 -6.96 -6.14 14.01
C PRO A 76 -7.09 -7.43 13.23
N LEU A 77 -6.02 -8.22 13.26
CA LEU A 77 -6.05 -9.63 12.95
C LEU A 77 -6.79 -10.36 14.07
N MET A 78 -7.87 -11.04 13.73
CA MET A 78 -8.57 -11.91 14.68
C MET A 78 -7.85 -13.26 14.72
N VAL A 79 -7.50 -13.73 15.91
CA VAL A 79 -6.88 -15.05 16.12
C VAL A 79 -7.73 -15.87 17.09
N ALA A 80 -7.70 -17.19 16.91
CA ALA A 80 -8.44 -18.12 17.76
C ALA A 80 -7.47 -19.16 18.34
N PRO A 81 -6.80 -18.86 19.46
CA PRO A 81 -5.79 -19.75 20.05
C PRO A 81 -6.39 -21.03 20.65
N GLY A 82 -7.70 -21.07 20.85
CA GLY A 82 -8.41 -22.22 21.39
C GLY A 82 -9.92 -22.17 21.12
N VAL A 83 -10.62 -23.26 21.46
CA VAL A 83 -12.07 -23.35 21.30
C VAL A 83 -12.75 -22.31 22.21
N TYR A 84 -13.63 -21.50 21.62
CA TYR A 84 -14.29 -20.34 22.28
C TYR A 84 -13.35 -19.23 22.77
N GLN A 85 -12.10 -19.21 22.28
CA GLN A 85 -11.17 -18.12 22.57
C GLN A 85 -10.97 -17.30 21.31
N LEU A 86 -11.27 -16.01 21.39
CA LEU A 86 -11.10 -15.05 20.31
C LEU A 86 -10.24 -13.90 20.82
N ASP A 87 -9.09 -13.71 20.22
CA ASP A 87 -8.16 -12.63 20.55
C ASP A 87 -7.87 -11.74 19.34
N ARG A 88 -7.19 -10.63 19.58
CA ARG A 88 -6.83 -9.62 18.60
C ARG A 88 -5.33 -9.41 18.61
N GLU A 89 -4.74 -9.54 17.43
CA GLU A 89 -3.34 -9.23 17.18
C GLU A 89 -3.24 -8.17 16.09
N ARG A 90 -2.07 -7.54 15.96
CA ARG A 90 -1.72 -6.71 14.79
C ARG A 90 -2.77 -5.63 14.49
N GLU A 91 -2.94 -4.74 15.45
CA GLU A 91 -3.94 -3.67 15.41
C GLU A 91 -3.82 -2.82 14.14
N ALA A 92 -4.97 -2.57 13.51
CA ALA A 92 -5.10 -1.78 12.27
C ALA A 92 -4.32 -2.30 11.03
N GLU A 93 -3.79 -3.52 11.03
CA GLU A 93 -3.03 -4.05 9.90
C GLU A 93 -3.89 -4.72 8.81
N ILE A 94 -5.16 -4.98 9.09
CA ILE A 94 -6.04 -5.74 8.19
C ILE A 94 -7.08 -4.81 7.57
N LEU A 95 -7.05 -4.69 6.24
CA LEU A 95 -7.99 -3.91 5.46
C LEU A 95 -9.16 -4.79 4.97
N LYS A 96 -10.36 -4.47 5.45
CA LYS A 96 -11.59 -5.19 5.12
C LYS A 96 -12.33 -4.52 3.97
N CYS A 97 -12.43 -5.22 2.84
CA CYS A 97 -13.11 -4.75 1.64
C CYS A 97 -14.58 -4.36 1.93
N PRO A 98 -15.05 -3.18 1.47
CA PRO A 98 -16.39 -2.69 1.80
C PRO A 98 -17.53 -3.50 1.16
N TRP A 99 -17.27 -4.29 0.13
CA TRP A 99 -18.28 -5.13 -0.51
C TRP A 99 -18.40 -6.49 0.19
N HIS A 100 -17.60 -7.46 -0.24
CA HIS A 100 -17.70 -8.85 0.21
C HIS A 100 -16.90 -9.15 1.47
N GLN A 101 -16.39 -8.12 2.15
CA GLN A 101 -15.73 -8.26 3.44
C GLN A 101 -14.43 -9.07 3.42
N TRP A 102 -13.86 -9.34 2.24
CA TRP A 102 -12.55 -9.97 2.09
C TRP A 102 -11.47 -9.11 2.74
N GLU A 103 -10.55 -9.77 3.42
CA GLU A 103 -9.57 -9.12 4.26
C GLU A 103 -8.19 -9.25 3.63
N PHE A 104 -7.44 -8.15 3.68
CA PHE A 104 -6.12 -8.02 3.09
C PHE A 104 -5.15 -7.45 4.12
N ASP A 105 -3.98 -8.04 4.21
CA ASP A 105 -2.87 -7.52 4.98
C ASP A 105 -2.35 -6.23 4.32
N VAL A 106 -2.36 -5.11 5.03
CA VAL A 106 -1.96 -3.80 4.47
C VAL A 106 -0.47 -3.76 4.09
N LYS A 107 0.37 -4.49 4.83
CA LYS A 107 1.82 -4.48 4.67
C LYS A 107 2.26 -5.24 3.42
N THR A 108 1.54 -6.32 3.09
CA THR A 108 1.92 -7.24 2.00
C THR A 108 0.95 -7.25 0.83
N GLY A 109 -0.26 -6.74 1.03
CA GLY A 109 -1.37 -6.81 0.06
C GLY A 109 -2.03 -8.19 -0.05
N ARG A 110 -1.56 -9.22 0.67
CA ARG A 110 -2.09 -10.59 0.55
C ARG A 110 -3.48 -10.70 1.17
N ALA A 111 -4.36 -11.48 0.54
CA ALA A 111 -5.62 -11.86 1.15
C ALA A 111 -5.39 -12.88 2.27
N LEU A 112 -6.19 -12.83 3.33
CA LEU A 112 -6.09 -13.79 4.45
C LEU A 112 -6.72 -15.15 4.16
N TYR A 113 -7.62 -15.22 3.19
CA TYR A 113 -8.40 -16.42 2.88
C TYR A 113 -7.99 -17.10 1.56
N ASP A 114 -7.10 -16.47 0.79
CA ASP A 114 -6.64 -16.96 -0.50
C ASP A 114 -5.19 -16.53 -0.74
N ASP A 115 -4.26 -17.47 -0.59
CA ASP A 115 -2.82 -17.24 -0.73
C ASP A 115 -2.39 -16.84 -2.14
N THR A 116 -3.23 -17.09 -3.14
CA THR A 116 -2.97 -16.69 -4.52
C THR A 116 -3.39 -15.25 -4.81
N MET A 117 -4.29 -14.69 -3.98
CA MET A 117 -4.86 -13.37 -4.18
C MET A 117 -4.08 -12.29 -3.44
N ARG A 118 -3.69 -11.24 -4.18
CA ARG A 118 -3.01 -10.07 -3.62
C ARG A 118 -3.42 -8.77 -4.29
N VAL A 119 -3.48 -7.72 -3.50
CA VAL A 119 -3.60 -6.33 -3.94
C VAL A 119 -2.22 -5.84 -4.31
N ARG A 120 -2.12 -5.04 -5.38
CA ARG A 120 -0.84 -4.42 -5.75
C ARG A 120 -0.40 -3.44 -4.67
N THR A 121 0.83 -3.62 -4.18
CA THR A 121 1.51 -2.68 -3.29
C THR A 121 2.35 -1.68 -4.08
N TYR A 122 2.65 -0.56 -3.44
CA TYR A 122 3.55 0.47 -3.95
C TYR A 122 4.59 0.80 -2.90
N ARG A 123 5.79 1.18 -3.33
CA ARG A 123 6.79 1.70 -2.39
C ARG A 123 6.30 3.06 -1.91
N VAL A 124 6.33 3.27 -0.61
CA VAL A 124 6.10 4.57 0.01
C VAL A 124 7.12 4.74 1.12
N ALA A 125 7.61 5.97 1.30
CA ALA A 125 8.54 6.31 2.36
C ALA A 125 8.31 7.75 2.82
N GLN A 126 8.71 8.05 4.04
CA GLN A 126 8.87 9.44 4.47
C GLN A 126 10.27 9.91 4.08
N GLU A 127 10.35 11.02 3.35
CA GLU A 127 11.58 11.73 3.00
C GLU A 127 11.53 13.13 3.64
N GLY A 128 12.21 13.31 4.78
CA GLY A 128 12.08 14.53 5.57
C GLY A 128 10.65 14.69 6.10
N ASP A 129 10.00 15.82 5.76
CA ASP A 129 8.62 16.10 6.16
C ASP A 129 7.59 15.68 5.09
N GLU A 130 8.02 15.01 4.01
CA GLU A 130 7.16 14.56 2.92
C GLU A 130 6.91 13.06 2.98
N VAL A 131 5.66 12.65 2.74
CA VAL A 131 5.32 11.27 2.39
C VAL A 131 5.39 11.15 0.86
N VAL A 132 6.21 10.21 0.40
CA VAL A 132 6.58 10.04 -1.00
C VAL A 132 6.21 8.64 -1.48
N LEU A 133 5.39 8.58 -2.52
CA LEU A 133 4.94 7.36 -3.18
C LEU A 133 5.75 7.12 -4.47
N TYR A 134 6.10 5.86 -4.74
CA TYR A 134 6.77 5.46 -5.98
C TYR A 134 5.94 4.47 -6.81
N THR A 135 5.70 4.79 -8.10
CA THR A 135 4.82 4.01 -9.01
C THR A 135 5.52 3.19 -10.09
#